data_AF-A0A497AS35-F1
#
_entry.id   AF-A0A497AS35-F1
#
_cell.length_a   1.000
_cell.length_b   1.000
_cell.length_c   1.000
_cell.angle_alpha   90.00
_cell.angle_beta   90.00
_cell.angle_gamma   90.00
#
_symmetry.space_group_name_H-M   'P 1'
#
loop_
_entity.id
_entity.type
_entity.pdbx_description
1 polymer ?
#
loop_
_entity_poly.entity_id
_entity_poly.type
_entity_poly.pdbx_seq_one_letter_code
_entity_poly.pdbx_strand_id
1 'polypeptide(L)'
;MLVVKSYEGLNQEVLKRREVRAYRLWLLLRSLDSEGRGWVDFGKAQESFLRLGLSRRSFRDILRKGEGFWWTRVRGRIFYSGLEKVCLRLRVLPGRPVLIPLPKRLSEFRALLHASFFVKEKTISRRRLQELTGK
;
A
#
# COMPACT_ATOMS: atom_id res chain seq x y z
N MET A 1 -9.47 4.44 -10.62
CA MET A 1 -8.44 3.49 -10.13
C MET A 1 -7.68 4.18 -9.00
N LEU A 2 -7.65 3.62 -7.78
CA LEU A 2 -6.96 4.23 -6.64
C LEU A 2 -5.45 4.03 -6.77
N VAL A 3 -4.66 5.10 -6.68
CA VAL A 3 -3.19 5.06 -6.70
C VAL A 3 -2.65 5.37 -5.32
N VAL A 4 -1.70 4.58 -4.84
CA VAL A 4 -1.15 4.68 -3.49
C VAL A 4 0.37 4.75 -3.50
N LYS A 5 0.95 5.44 -2.51
CA LYS A 5 2.39 5.46 -2.26
C LYS A 5 2.83 4.14 -1.62
N SER A 6 3.79 3.48 -2.24
CA SER A 6 4.47 2.28 -1.74
C SER A 6 5.98 2.47 -1.83
N TYR A 7 6.77 1.44 -1.51
CA TYR A 7 8.23 1.53 -1.52
C TYR A 7 8.84 0.26 -2.11
N GLU A 8 9.81 0.40 -3.02
CA GLU A 8 10.29 -0.72 -3.84
C GLU A 8 10.88 -1.87 -3.02
N GLY A 9 11.67 -1.58 -1.99
CA GLY A 9 12.29 -2.58 -1.12
C GLY A 9 11.25 -3.34 -0.31
N LEU A 10 10.27 -2.61 0.24
CA LEU A 10 9.14 -3.20 0.94
C LEU A 10 8.27 -4.06 0.01
N ASN A 11 8.04 -3.62 -1.23
CA ASN A 11 7.28 -4.36 -2.23
C ASN A 11 7.93 -5.72 -2.53
N GLN A 12 9.26 -5.76 -2.70
CA GLN A 12 10.01 -6.99 -2.92
C GLN A 12 9.93 -7.95 -1.73
N GLU A 13 10.06 -7.44 -0.51
CA GLU A 13 10.01 -8.27 0.69
C GLU A 13 8.64 -8.90 0.92
N VAL A 14 7.57 -8.14 0.69
CA VAL A 14 6.19 -8.64 0.77
C VAL A 14 5.93 -9.74 -0.28
N LEU A 15 6.50 -9.62 -1.48
CA LEU A 15 6.41 -10.66 -2.50
C LEU A 15 7.09 -11.95 -2.04
N LYS A 16 8.32 -11.85 -1.51
CA LYS A 16 9.08 -13.00 -0.98
C LYS A 16 8.32 -13.73 0.14
N ARG A 17 7.72 -12.97 1.06
CA ARG A 17 6.96 -13.53 2.20
C ARG A 17 5.52 -13.92 1.89
N ARG A 18 5.05 -13.71 0.65
CA ARG A 18 3.68 -14.00 0.19
C ARG A 18 2.58 -13.24 0.96
N GLU A 19 2.90 -12.07 1.53
CA GLU A 19 1.97 -11.26 2.35
C GLU A 19 1.14 -10.24 1.54
N VAL A 20 1.16 -10.36 0.21
CA VAL A 20 0.61 -9.41 -0.76
C VAL A 20 -0.85 -8.97 -0.45
N ARG A 21 -1.70 -9.88 0.05
CA ARG A 21 -3.09 -9.55 0.38
C ARG A 21 -3.19 -8.59 1.57
N ALA A 22 -2.42 -8.84 2.62
CA ALA A 22 -2.39 -8.00 3.81
C ALA A 22 -1.74 -6.65 3.49
N TYR A 23 -0.64 -6.67 2.74
CA TYR A 23 0.03 -5.46 2.26
C TYR A 23 -0.89 -4.58 1.40
N ARG A 24 -1.69 -5.17 0.50
CA ARG A 24 -2.67 -4.41 -0.29
C ARG A 24 -3.67 -3.66 0.59
N LEU A 25 -4.18 -4.34 1.62
CA LEU A 25 -5.08 -3.71 2.57
C LEU A 25 -4.35 -2.63 3.37
N TRP A 26 -3.13 -2.90 3.84
CA TRP A 26 -2.32 -1.92 4.56
C TRP A 26 -2.07 -0.64 3.77
N LEU A 27 -1.74 -0.73 2.48
CA LEU A 27 -1.61 0.43 1.60
C LEU A 27 -2.92 1.21 1.46
N LEU A 28 -4.06 0.50 1.33
CA LEU A 28 -5.37 1.12 1.30
C LEU A 28 -5.65 1.89 2.60
N LEU A 29 -5.43 1.28 3.77
CA LEU A 29 -5.66 1.92 5.06
C LEU A 29 -4.83 3.21 5.19
N ARG A 30 -3.54 3.15 4.81
CA ARG A 30 -2.66 4.32 4.79
C ARG A 30 -3.14 5.43 3.86
N SER A 31 -3.69 5.08 2.69
CA SER A 31 -4.22 6.09 1.76
C SER A 31 -5.51 6.76 2.24
N LEU A 32 -6.26 6.11 3.15
CA LEU A 32 -7.50 6.66 3.71
C LEU A 32 -7.25 7.59 4.90
N ASP A 33 -6.05 7.55 5.46
CA ASP A 33 -5.61 8.39 6.57
C ASP A 33 -4.75 9.55 6.08
N SER A 34 -5.41 10.55 5.50
CA SER A 34 -4.76 11.77 4.98
C SER A 34 -4.08 12.62 6.04
N GLU A 35 -4.50 12.49 7.31
CA GLU A 35 -3.98 13.26 8.45
C GLU A 35 -2.87 12.52 9.21
N GLY A 36 -2.59 11.26 8.87
CA GLY A 36 -1.54 10.48 9.52
C GLY A 36 -1.83 10.10 10.98
N ARG A 37 -3.11 9.95 11.34
CA ARG A 37 -3.57 9.57 12.69
C ARG A 37 -3.15 8.16 13.12
N GLY A 38 -2.76 7.30 12.17
CA GLY A 38 -2.39 5.91 12.41
C GLY A 38 -3.60 4.96 12.54
N TRP A 39 -4.81 5.43 12.25
CA TRP A 39 -6.03 4.62 12.30
C TRP A 39 -7.09 5.10 11.30
N VAL A 40 -7.99 4.18 10.95
CA VAL A 40 -9.15 4.45 10.11
C VAL A 40 -10.41 3.80 10.66
N ASP A 41 -11.56 4.38 10.36
CA ASP A 41 -12.86 3.77 10.67
C ASP A 41 -13.06 2.47 9.88
N PHE A 42 -13.58 1.43 10.54
CA PHE A 42 -13.79 0.12 9.92
C PHE A 42 -14.78 0.17 8.76
N GLY A 43 -15.87 0.94 8.91
CA GLY A 43 -16.89 1.12 7.87
C GLY A 43 -16.29 1.78 6.64
N LYS A 44 -15.56 2.89 6.82
CA LYS A 44 -14.85 3.59 5.74
C LYS A 44 -13.82 2.70 5.03
N ALA A 45 -13.05 1.92 5.79
CA ALA A 45 -12.09 0.99 5.23
C ALA A 45 -12.77 -0.14 4.44
N GLN A 46 -13.86 -0.70 4.96
CA GLN A 46 -14.63 -1.72 4.27
C GLN A 46 -15.22 -1.18 2.97
N GLU A 47 -15.89 -0.03 3.02
CA GLU A 47 -16.50 0.58 1.84
C GLU A 47 -15.47 0.82 0.74
N SER A 48 -14.32 1.40 1.10
CA SER A 48 -13.23 1.65 0.14
C SER A 48 -12.67 0.36 -0.46
N PHE A 49 -12.59 -0.71 0.34
CA PHE A 49 -12.16 -2.03 -0.13
C PHE A 49 -13.18 -2.63 -1.12
N LEU A 50 -14.49 -2.44 -0.88
CA LEU A 50 -15.54 -2.88 -1.80
C LEU A 50 -15.52 -2.08 -3.11
N ARG A 51 -15.21 -0.78 -3.07
CA ARG A 51 -15.05 0.07 -4.27
C ARG A 51 -13.90 -0.40 -5.18
N LEU A 52 -12.93 -1.16 -4.67
CA LEU A 52 -11.92 -1.86 -5.48
C LEU A 52 -12.46 -3.13 -6.18
N GLY A 53 -13.77 -3.41 -6.05
CA GLY A 53 -14.41 -4.60 -6.60
C GLY A 53 -14.11 -5.89 -5.84
N LEU A 54 -13.72 -5.78 -4.56
CA LEU A 54 -13.41 -6.91 -3.67
C LEU A 54 -14.60 -7.22 -2.75
N SER A 55 -14.62 -8.40 -2.14
CA SER A 55 -15.77 -8.84 -1.34
C SER A 55 -15.63 -8.55 0.16
N ARG A 56 -16.77 -8.37 0.84
CA ARG A 56 -16.83 -8.24 2.32
C ARG A 56 -16.20 -9.45 3.03
N ARG A 57 -16.39 -10.65 2.48
CA ARG A 57 -15.77 -11.89 3.00
C ARG A 57 -14.24 -11.81 2.94
N SER A 58 -13.69 -11.38 1.81
CA SER A 58 -12.24 -11.21 1.66
C SER A 58 -11.70 -10.13 2.58
N PHE A 59 -12.43 -9.03 2.77
CA PHE A 59 -12.03 -7.97 3.70
C PHE A 59 -11.87 -8.52 5.13
N ARG A 60 -12.89 -9.23 5.63
CA ARG A 60 -12.86 -9.83 6.96
C ARG A 60 -11.78 -10.90 7.11
N ASP A 61 -11.59 -11.76 6.11
CA ASP A 61 -10.54 -12.79 6.15
C ASP A 61 -9.14 -12.18 6.20
N ILE A 62 -8.86 -11.17 5.36
CA ILE A 62 -7.58 -10.46 5.36
C ILE A 62 -7.39 -9.78 6.71
N LEU A 63 -8.38 -9.00 7.19
CA LEU A 63 -8.31 -8.32 8.48
C LEU A 63 -7.98 -9.27 9.63
N ARG A 64 -8.66 -10.42 9.70
CA ARG A 64 -8.38 -11.43 10.72
C ARG A 64 -6.94 -11.93 10.65
N LYS A 65 -6.43 -12.21 9.44
CA LYS A 65 -5.08 -12.79 9.24
C LYS A 65 -3.94 -11.80 9.50
N GLY A 66 -4.17 -10.51 9.28
CA GLY A 66 -3.13 -9.48 9.50
C GLY A 66 -3.14 -8.84 10.89
N GLU A 67 -4.07 -9.24 11.77
CA GLU A 67 -4.16 -8.74 13.15
C GLU A 67 -2.84 -8.98 13.91
N GLY A 68 -2.40 -8.01 14.71
CA GLY A 68 -1.15 -8.06 15.49
C GLY A 68 0.11 -7.68 14.71
N PHE A 69 0.14 -7.95 13.40
CA PHE A 69 1.25 -7.57 12.52
C PHE A 69 0.98 -6.29 11.72
N TRP A 70 -0.04 -6.32 10.87
CA TRP A 70 -0.34 -5.24 9.94
C TRP A 70 -1.23 -4.17 10.56
N TRP A 71 -2.07 -4.56 11.51
CA TRP A 71 -2.97 -3.68 12.24
C TRP A 71 -3.44 -4.31 13.55
N THR A 72 -4.11 -3.49 14.36
CA THR A 72 -4.94 -3.92 15.48
C THR A 72 -6.33 -3.30 15.38
N ARG A 73 -7.38 -4.03 15.76
CA ARG A 73 -8.77 -3.54 15.74
C ARG A 73 -9.26 -3.26 17.15
N VAL A 74 -9.73 -2.03 17.38
CA VAL A 74 -10.27 -1.61 18.68
C VAL A 74 -11.47 -0.70 18.45
N ARG A 75 -12.62 -1.02 19.07
CA ARG A 75 -13.82 -0.17 19.11
C ARG A 75 -14.22 0.42 17.73
N GLY A 76 -14.31 -0.44 16.71
CA GLY A 76 -14.71 -0.02 15.35
C GLY A 76 -13.62 0.69 14.54
N ARG A 77 -12.40 0.85 15.08
CA ARG A 77 -11.25 1.43 14.37
C ARG A 77 -10.22 0.36 14.03
N ILE A 78 -9.51 0.58 12.93
CA ILE A 78 -8.37 -0.22 12.49
C ILE A 78 -7.12 0.64 12.64
N PHE A 79 -6.27 0.32 13.62
CA PHE A 79 -4.97 0.94 13.85
C PHE A 79 -3.93 0.22 13.01
N TYR A 80 -3.47 0.81 11.91
CA TYR A 80 -2.49 0.16 11.04
C TYR A 80 -1.06 0.40 11.55
N SER A 81 -0.17 -0.56 11.34
CA SER A 81 1.25 -0.40 11.70
C SER A 81 1.91 0.67 10.82
N GLY A 82 2.61 1.64 11.42
CA GLY A 82 3.38 2.64 10.67
C GLY A 82 4.46 2.01 9.77
N LEU A 83 4.92 2.76 8.76
CA LEU A 83 5.94 2.29 7.80
C LEU A 83 7.18 1.74 8.51
N GLU A 84 7.72 2.50 9.46
CA GLU A 84 8.91 2.13 10.22
C GLU A 84 8.71 0.79 10.96
N LYS A 85 7.58 0.65 11.67
CA LYS A 85 7.23 -0.59 12.38
C LYS A 85 7.11 -1.79 11.44
N VAL A 86 6.52 -1.60 10.26
CA VAL A 86 6.45 -2.65 9.22
C VAL A 86 7.83 -3.00 8.70
N CYS A 87 8.65 -2.00 8.35
CA CYS A 87 10.02 -2.18 7.87
C CYS A 87 10.90 -2.92 8.90
N LEU A 88 10.82 -2.54 10.18
CA LEU A 88 11.56 -3.18 11.27
C LEU A 88 11.16 -4.65 11.43
N ARG A 89 9.84 -4.94 11.44
CA ARG A 89 9.33 -6.31 11.56
C ARG A 89 9.72 -7.20 10.38
N LEU A 90 9.74 -6.62 9.19
CA LEU A 90 10.15 -7.30 7.97
C LEU A 90 11.67 -7.29 7.76
N ARG A 91 12.43 -6.58 8.60
CA ARG A 91 13.89 -6.40 8.49
C ARG A 91 14.31 -5.91 7.10
N VAL A 92 13.58 -4.91 6.59
CA VAL A 92 13.77 -4.37 5.24
C VAL A 92 13.82 -2.86 5.27
N LEU A 93 14.78 -2.27 4.54
CA LEU A 93 14.73 -0.85 4.23
C LEU A 93 13.61 -0.60 3.21
N PRO A 94 12.78 0.44 3.37
CA PRO A 94 11.64 0.66 2.49
C PRO A 94 12.06 0.75 1.02
N GLY A 95 13.25 1.32 0.75
CA GLY A 95 13.71 1.64 -0.60
C GLY A 95 13.05 2.92 -1.13
N ARG A 96 13.18 3.16 -2.42
CA ARG A 96 12.62 4.35 -3.06
C ARG A 96 11.08 4.35 -3.06
N PRO A 97 10.44 5.51 -2.85
CA PRO A 97 9.00 5.63 -2.97
C PRO A 97 8.52 5.47 -4.42
N VAL A 98 7.43 4.74 -4.61
CA VAL A 98 6.81 4.50 -5.92
C VAL A 98 5.29 4.53 -5.82
N LEU A 99 4.64 5.09 -6.84
CA LEU A 99 3.19 5.13 -6.94
C LEU A 99 2.69 3.86 -7.64
N ILE A 100 1.77 3.15 -6.99
CA ILE A 100 1.22 1.90 -7.50
C ILE A 100 -0.32 1.97 -7.51
N PRO A 101 -0.99 1.63 -8.61
CA PRO A 101 -2.43 1.46 -8.60
C PRO A 101 -2.83 0.24 -7.76
N LEU A 102 -3.98 0.30 -7.09
CA LEU A 102 -4.59 -0.83 -6.40
C LEU A 102 -5.62 -1.51 -7.31
N PRO A 103 -5.25 -2.57 -8.04
CA PRO A 103 -6.17 -3.26 -8.92
C PRO A 103 -7.05 -4.24 -8.13
N LYS A 104 -8.16 -4.63 -8.78
CA LYS A 104 -9.07 -5.69 -8.30
C LYS A 104 -8.33 -7.03 -8.22
N ARG A 105 -7.59 -7.41 -9.28
CA ARG A 105 -6.93 -8.71 -9.40
C ARG A 105 -5.64 -8.77 -8.59
N LEU A 106 -5.46 -9.85 -7.82
CA LEU A 106 -4.25 -10.02 -7.01
C LEU A 106 -3.01 -10.35 -7.85
N SER A 107 -3.17 -11.05 -8.99
CA SER A 107 -2.10 -11.32 -9.94
C SER A 107 -1.53 -10.04 -10.55
N GLU A 108 -2.42 -9.13 -10.96
CA GLU A 108 -2.04 -7.81 -11.46
C GLU A 108 -1.33 -6.98 -10.39
N PHE A 109 -1.84 -7.00 -9.15
CA PHE A 109 -1.16 -6.32 -8.05
C PHE A 109 0.26 -6.87 -7.82
N ARG A 110 0.46 -8.20 -7.87
CA ARG A 110 1.80 -8.81 -7.79
C ARG A 110 2.71 -8.36 -8.93
N ALA A 111 2.20 -8.31 -10.15
CA ALA A 111 2.95 -7.83 -11.31
C ALA A 111 3.40 -6.37 -11.12
N LEU A 112 2.53 -5.51 -10.59
CA LEU A 112 2.86 -4.11 -10.28
C LEU A 112 3.92 -3.99 -9.18
N LEU A 113 3.81 -4.78 -8.10
CA LEU A 113 4.84 -4.81 -7.06
C LEU A 113 6.19 -5.26 -7.62
N HIS A 114 6.20 -6.27 -8.50
CA HIS A 114 7.42 -6.75 -9.14
C HIS A 114 8.01 -5.70 -10.08
N ALA A 115 7.18 -5.11 -10.95
CA ALA A 115 7.56 -4.06 -11.88
C ALA A 115 8.16 -2.83 -11.15
N SER A 116 7.67 -2.52 -9.94
CA SER A 116 8.14 -1.36 -9.17
C SER A 116 9.64 -1.35 -8.87
N PHE A 117 10.29 -2.52 -8.87
CA PHE A 117 11.74 -2.65 -8.70
C PHE A 117 12.52 -2.29 -9.97
N PHE A 118 11.94 -2.49 -11.16
CA PHE A 118 12.60 -2.23 -12.44
C PHE A 118 12.38 -0.81 -12.96
N VAL A 119 11.39 -0.09 -12.41
CA VAL A 119 11.11 1.29 -12.82
C VAL A 119 12.23 2.20 -12.33
N LYS A 120 13.20 2.53 -13.18
CA LYS A 120 14.19 3.58 -12.88
C LYS A 120 13.52 4.96 -12.88
N GLU A 121 14.02 5.89 -12.08
CA GLU A 121 13.67 7.30 -12.27
C GLU A 121 14.01 7.68 -13.71
N LYS A 122 13.02 8.17 -14.46
CA LYS A 122 13.34 9.00 -15.61
C LYS A 122 13.67 10.36 -15.04
N THR A 123 14.95 10.63 -14.83
CA THR A 123 15.42 12.00 -14.59
C THR A 123 14.89 12.84 -15.73
N ILE A 124 13.92 13.72 -15.45
CA ILE A 124 13.47 14.70 -16.42
C ILE A 124 14.67 15.64 -16.59
N SER A 125 15.20 15.76 -17.81
CA SER A 125 16.28 16.70 -18.07
C SER A 125 15.83 18.11 -17.68
N ARG A 126 16.74 18.95 -17.18
CA ARG A 126 16.39 20.35 -16.82
C ARG A 126 15.67 21.06 -17.97
N ARG A 127 16.08 20.78 -19.21
CA ARG A 127 15.42 21.25 -20.43
C ARG A 127 13.96 20.80 -20.53
N ARG A 128 13.67 19.52 -20.30
CA ARG A 128 12.30 18.98 -20.32
C ARG A 128 11.46 19.50 -19.16
N LEU A 129 12.08 19.80 -18.01
CA LEU A 129 11.42 20.46 -16.88
C LEU A 129 11.04 21.91 -17.24
N GLN A 130 11.96 22.64 -17.89
CA GLN A 130 11.73 23.99 -18.43
C GLN A 130 10.61 24.01 -19.46
N GLU A 131 10.59 23.07 -20.40
CA GLU A 131 9.52 22.94 -21.40
C GLU A 131 8.15 22.71 -20.77
N LEU A 132 8.09 21.96 -19.66
CA LEU A 132 6.83 21.63 -18.98
C LEU A 132 6.36 22.68 -17.98
N THR A 133 7.28 23.45 -17.38
CA THR A 133 6.97 24.37 -16.28
C THR A 133 7.17 25.84 -16.63
N GLY A 134 7.82 26.14 -17.76
CA GLY A 134 8.13 27.50 -18.21
C GLY A 134 9.20 28.22 -17.38
N LYS A 135 9.91 27.52 -16.48
CA LYS A 135 10.97 28.05 -15.61
C LYS A 135 12.24 27.22 -15.73
#